data_AF-A0A954VR41-F1
#
_entry.id   AF-A0A954VR41-F1
#
_cell.length_a   1.000
_cell.length_b   1.000
_cell.length_c   1.000
_cell.angle_alpha   90.00
_cell.angle_beta   90.00
_cell.angle_gamma   90.00
#
_symmetry.space_group_name_H-M   'P 1'
#
loop_
_entity.id
_entity.type
_entity.pdbx_description
1 polymer ?
#
loop_
_entity_poly.entity_id
_entity_poly.type
_entity_poly.pdbx_seq_one_letter_code
_entity_poly.pdbx_strand_id
1 'polypeptide(L)'
;HPGDYIVAVGGRTGRDGIHGATFSSAELTEESDTLSGGAVQIGNAITEKMVMDVLLEARDRNLYHAVTDCGAGGFSSAVGEMGEETGAEVWLDRAPLKYSGLSYTEIWISEAQERMVFAVGPETWEEFRDLCASEGVEACIIGQFTGTQQLVLKYGDNEVGNLPMSLLHDGRPPVVREAVFTPPAASTFTEPPAREAYDDVLLKILGSLNVCSKESIIR
;
A
#
# COMPACT_ATOMS: atom_id res chain seq x y z
N HIS A 1 5.99 -9.18 -17.82
CA HIS A 1 5.96 -9.33 -19.29
C HIS A 1 4.54 -9.61 -19.79
N PRO A 2 4.20 -9.31 -21.06
CA PRO A 2 2.96 -9.79 -21.65
C PRO A 2 2.84 -11.31 -21.51
N GLY A 3 1.73 -11.79 -20.96
CA GLY A 3 1.48 -13.21 -20.70
C GLY A 3 1.71 -13.64 -19.25
N ASP A 4 2.42 -12.85 -18.44
CA ASP A 4 2.60 -13.16 -17.01
C ASP A 4 1.27 -13.08 -16.28
N TYR A 5 1.05 -14.00 -15.35
CA TYR A 5 -0.07 -13.95 -14.43
C TYR A 5 0.09 -12.81 -13.43
N ILE A 6 -1.03 -12.15 -13.14
CA ILE A 6 -1.16 -11.22 -12.02
C ILE A 6 -1.59 -12.06 -10.83
N VAL A 7 -0.69 -12.24 -9.86
CA VAL A 7 -0.91 -13.11 -8.70
C VAL A 7 -1.01 -12.27 -7.44
N ALA A 8 -2.17 -12.33 -6.77
CA ALA A 8 -2.33 -11.78 -5.42
C ALA A 8 -1.81 -12.78 -4.39
N VAL A 9 -0.93 -12.34 -3.50
CA VAL A 9 -0.30 -13.18 -2.47
C VAL A 9 -0.49 -12.55 -1.10
N GLY A 10 -0.80 -13.37 -0.09
CA GLY A 10 -0.87 -12.96 1.31
C GLY A 10 -2.28 -12.74 1.83
N GLY A 11 -2.55 -11.55 2.36
CA GLY A 11 -3.81 -11.19 3.01
C GLY A 11 -5.03 -11.29 2.10
N ARG A 12 -6.21 -11.50 2.70
CA ARG A 12 -7.48 -11.52 1.97
C ARG A 12 -8.08 -10.12 1.84
N THR A 13 -8.80 -9.89 0.76
CA THR A 13 -9.44 -8.61 0.43
C THR A 13 -10.70 -8.38 1.27
N GLY A 14 -10.83 -7.19 1.85
CA GLY A 14 -11.99 -6.78 2.65
C GLY A 14 -12.30 -5.28 2.48
N ARG A 15 -13.33 -4.78 3.17
CA ARG A 15 -13.66 -3.34 3.24
C ARG A 15 -12.73 -2.60 4.21
N ASP A 16 -11.43 -2.81 4.03
CA ASP A 16 -10.39 -2.20 4.84
C ASP A 16 -9.79 -1.03 4.06
N GLY A 17 -9.72 0.15 4.69
CA GLY A 17 -9.06 1.33 4.15
C GLY A 17 -9.61 1.83 2.81
N ILE A 18 -10.87 1.52 2.46
CA ILE A 18 -11.49 2.11 1.27
C ILE A 18 -11.60 3.63 1.48
N HIS A 19 -10.97 4.39 0.58
CA HIS A 19 -10.72 5.83 0.69
C HIS A 19 -9.65 6.25 1.73
N GLY A 20 -8.82 5.32 2.21
CA GLY A 20 -7.72 5.60 3.14
C GLY A 20 -6.73 6.63 2.60
N ALA A 21 -6.28 6.48 1.34
CA ALA A 21 -5.41 7.47 0.70
C ALA A 21 -6.07 8.85 0.48
N THR A 22 -7.40 8.88 0.29
CA THR A 22 -8.14 10.15 0.21
C THR A 22 -8.22 10.82 1.57
N PHE A 23 -8.38 10.02 2.63
CA PHE A 23 -8.41 10.48 4.02
C PHE A 23 -7.05 11.00 4.48
N SER A 24 -5.94 10.31 4.18
CA SER A 24 -4.59 10.78 4.54
C SER A 24 -4.19 12.08 3.81
N SER A 25 -4.89 12.41 2.73
CA SER A 25 -4.69 13.63 1.95
C SER A 25 -5.62 14.77 2.37
N ALA A 26 -6.57 14.52 3.28
CA ALA A 26 -7.49 15.51 3.84
C ALA A 26 -6.98 16.04 5.19
N GLU A 27 -7.36 17.28 5.54
CA GLU A 27 -7.10 17.80 6.89
C GLU A 27 -7.91 16.99 7.92
N LEU A 28 -7.23 16.54 8.98
CA LEU A 28 -7.87 15.85 10.10
C LEU A 28 -8.70 16.86 10.91
N THR A 29 -10.03 16.71 10.92
CA THR A 29 -10.97 17.50 11.73
C THR A 29 -11.63 16.62 12.82
N GLU A 30 -12.21 17.21 13.86
CA GLU A 30 -12.90 16.45 14.91
C GLU A 30 -14.08 15.60 14.39
N GLU A 31 -14.66 15.93 13.22
CA GLU A 31 -15.71 15.12 12.57
C GLU A 31 -15.16 13.83 11.93
N SER A 32 -13.85 13.77 11.67
CA SER A 32 -13.17 12.63 11.04
C SER A 32 -13.22 11.35 11.90
N ASP A 33 -13.34 11.47 13.23
CA ASP A 33 -13.42 10.34 14.15
C ASP A 33 -14.66 9.45 13.92
N THR A 34 -15.78 10.02 13.44
CA THR A 34 -17.01 9.25 13.19
C THR A 34 -17.06 8.55 11.83
N LEU A 35 -16.31 9.07 10.84
CA LEU A 35 -16.12 8.46 9.52
C LEU A 35 -15.02 7.38 9.50
N SER A 36 -14.21 7.31 10.56
CA SER A 36 -12.98 6.50 10.66
C SER A 36 -13.20 4.97 10.77
N GLY A 37 -14.44 4.50 10.90
CA GLY A 37 -14.72 3.06 11.06
C GLY A 37 -14.18 2.18 9.92
N GLY A 38 -14.08 2.72 8.70
CA GLY A 38 -13.50 2.04 7.54
C GLY A 38 -11.98 2.19 7.38
N ALA A 39 -11.35 3.11 8.13
CA ALA A 39 -9.92 3.42 8.05
C ALA A 39 -9.07 2.62 9.06
N VAL A 40 -9.69 1.81 9.91
CA VAL A 40 -8.97 1.00 10.90
C VAL A 40 -8.21 -0.12 10.19
N GLN A 41 -6.91 0.07 10.02
CA GLN A 41 -6.00 -0.94 9.50
C GLN A 41 -5.70 -1.97 10.60
N ILE A 42 -6.12 -3.22 10.37
CA ILE A 42 -5.78 -4.34 11.25
C ILE A 42 -4.66 -5.11 10.58
N GLY A 43 -3.43 -4.88 11.04
CA GLY A 43 -2.26 -5.58 10.54
C GLY A 43 -2.12 -7.01 11.08
N ASN A 44 -1.56 -7.91 10.28
CA ASN A 44 -1.21 -9.28 10.64
C ASN A 44 0.27 -9.56 10.33
N ALA A 45 1.13 -9.21 11.28
CA ALA A 45 2.58 -9.38 11.16
C ALA A 45 3.04 -10.82 10.90
N ILE A 46 2.25 -11.84 11.29
CA ILE A 46 2.57 -13.24 11.00
C ILE A 46 2.41 -13.50 9.50
N THR A 47 1.29 -13.10 8.91
CA THR A 47 1.07 -13.20 7.46
C THR A 47 2.14 -12.43 6.69
N GLU A 48 2.45 -11.20 7.10
CA GLU A 48 3.49 -10.39 6.46
C GLU A 48 4.86 -11.09 6.48
N LYS A 49 5.23 -11.68 7.62
CA LYS A 49 6.49 -12.41 7.76
C LYS A 49 6.56 -13.64 6.84
N MET A 50 5.47 -14.42 6.74
CA MET A 50 5.40 -15.59 5.87
C MET A 50 5.48 -15.19 4.39
N VAL A 51 4.76 -14.12 3.99
CA VAL A 51 4.87 -13.56 2.63
C VAL A 51 6.29 -13.08 2.34
N MET A 52 6.96 -12.46 3.31
CA MET A 52 8.35 -12.04 3.17
C MET A 52 9.30 -13.24 2.96
N ASP A 53 9.10 -14.36 3.67
CA ASP A 53 9.94 -15.56 3.47
C ASP A 53 9.74 -16.15 2.07
N VAL A 54 8.48 -16.29 1.63
CA VAL A 54 8.13 -16.72 0.27
C VAL A 54 8.76 -15.80 -0.78
N LEU A 55 8.67 -14.47 -0.59
CA LEU A 55 9.24 -13.48 -1.50
C LEU A 55 10.75 -13.67 -1.69
N LEU A 56 11.49 -13.82 -0.57
CA LEU A 56 12.95 -13.98 -0.62
C LEU A 56 13.36 -15.28 -1.31
N GLU A 57 12.66 -16.37 -1.02
CA GLU A 57 12.96 -17.66 -1.63
C GLU A 57 12.54 -17.72 -3.10
N ALA A 58 11.37 -17.17 -3.46
CA ALA A 58 10.91 -17.08 -4.84
C ALA A 58 11.86 -16.24 -5.70
N ARG A 59 12.45 -15.18 -5.13
CA ARG A 59 13.48 -14.35 -5.78
C ARG A 59 14.72 -15.19 -6.07
N ASP A 60 15.23 -15.89 -5.07
CA ASP A 60 16.49 -16.66 -5.19
C ASP A 60 16.34 -17.82 -6.19
N ARG A 61 15.13 -18.34 -6.36
CA ARG A 61 14.76 -19.36 -7.35
C ARG A 61 14.31 -18.77 -8.71
N ASN A 62 14.25 -17.45 -8.84
CA ASN A 62 13.79 -16.75 -10.05
C ASN A 62 12.38 -17.17 -10.53
N LEU A 63 11.43 -17.22 -9.59
CA LEU A 63 10.06 -17.70 -9.86
C LEU A 63 9.07 -16.62 -10.31
N TYR A 64 9.45 -15.34 -10.27
CA TYR A 64 8.61 -14.22 -10.69
C TYR A 64 9.47 -13.17 -11.41
N HIS A 65 8.83 -12.35 -12.25
CA HIS A 65 9.49 -11.30 -13.02
C HIS A 65 9.45 -9.94 -12.32
N ALA A 66 8.37 -9.63 -11.61
CA ALA A 66 8.20 -8.40 -10.86
C ALA A 66 7.26 -8.60 -9.67
N VAL A 67 7.34 -7.71 -8.68
CA VAL A 67 6.47 -7.70 -7.51
C VAL A 67 6.30 -6.27 -7.00
N THR A 68 5.13 -5.96 -6.45
CA THR A 68 4.86 -4.72 -5.70
C THR A 68 3.93 -4.99 -4.52
N ASP A 69 3.90 -4.10 -3.54
CA ASP A 69 2.98 -4.15 -2.41
C ASP A 69 1.59 -3.56 -2.75
N CYS A 70 0.55 -4.00 -2.03
CA CYS A 70 -0.78 -3.40 -2.10
C CYS A 70 -0.96 -2.39 -0.96
N GLY A 71 -0.54 -1.15 -1.19
CA GLY A 71 -0.77 -0.03 -0.29
C GLY A 71 -2.01 0.79 -0.63
N ALA A 72 -1.82 2.10 -0.75
CA ALA A 72 -2.85 3.06 -1.13
C ALA A 72 -3.49 2.69 -2.48
N GLY A 73 -4.82 2.67 -2.55
CA GLY A 73 -5.55 2.25 -3.76
C GLY A 73 -5.54 0.74 -4.04
N GLY A 74 -4.80 -0.07 -3.28
CA GLY A 74 -4.90 -1.53 -3.36
C GLY A 74 -4.47 -2.11 -4.70
N PHE A 75 -5.25 -3.07 -5.21
CA PHE A 75 -4.97 -3.66 -6.53
C PHE A 75 -4.98 -2.63 -7.65
N SER A 76 -5.75 -1.54 -7.52
CA SER A 76 -5.83 -0.51 -8.55
C SER A 76 -4.51 0.21 -8.82
N SER A 77 -3.79 0.56 -7.76
CA SER A 77 -2.44 1.12 -7.87
C SER A 77 -1.45 0.02 -8.25
N ALA A 78 -1.41 -1.08 -7.50
CA ALA A 78 -0.41 -2.14 -7.70
C ALA A 78 -0.39 -2.69 -9.14
N VAL A 79 -1.57 -3.08 -9.66
CA VAL A 79 -1.67 -3.62 -11.03
C VAL A 79 -1.55 -2.52 -12.08
N GLY A 80 -2.09 -1.33 -11.80
CA GLY A 80 -2.03 -0.18 -12.71
C GLY A 80 -0.60 0.29 -12.97
N GLU A 81 0.23 0.32 -11.93
CA GLU A 81 1.66 0.67 -12.00
C GLU A 81 2.48 -0.43 -12.67
N MET A 82 2.34 -1.69 -12.24
CA MET A 82 3.04 -2.81 -12.87
C MET A 82 2.66 -2.99 -14.36
N GLY A 83 1.42 -2.63 -14.71
CA GLY A 83 0.86 -2.75 -16.04
C GLY A 83 1.06 -1.53 -16.94
N GLU A 84 1.71 -0.47 -16.50
CA GLU A 84 1.76 0.83 -17.21
C GLU A 84 2.13 0.68 -18.70
N GLU A 85 3.22 -0.03 -19.01
CA GLU A 85 3.70 -0.19 -20.38
C GLU A 85 3.09 -1.39 -21.13
N THR A 86 2.41 -2.30 -20.41
CA THR A 86 1.99 -3.61 -20.94
C THR A 86 0.47 -3.69 -21.14
N GLY A 87 -0.30 -3.13 -20.22
CA GLY A 87 -1.72 -3.40 -20.05
C GLY A 87 -1.97 -4.59 -19.12
N ALA A 88 -3.22 -4.73 -18.68
CA ALA A 88 -3.63 -5.78 -17.76
C ALA A 88 -5.10 -6.16 -18.00
N GLU A 89 -5.40 -7.46 -17.95
CA GLU A 89 -6.76 -7.96 -17.78
C GLU A 89 -6.88 -8.55 -16.37
N VAL A 90 -7.81 -8.01 -15.56
CA VAL A 90 -8.01 -8.39 -14.15
C VAL A 90 -9.39 -9.02 -13.97
N TRP A 91 -9.44 -10.14 -13.27
CA TRP A 91 -10.65 -10.90 -12.93
C TRP A 91 -10.96 -10.72 -11.44
N LEU A 92 -11.75 -9.70 -11.13
CA LEU A 92 -12.01 -9.26 -9.76
C LEU A 92 -12.78 -10.29 -8.92
N ASP A 93 -13.58 -11.15 -9.55
CA ASP A 93 -14.30 -12.25 -8.89
C ASP A 93 -13.38 -13.37 -8.38
N ARG A 94 -12.11 -13.40 -8.83
CA ARG A 94 -11.12 -14.39 -8.38
C ARG A 94 -10.32 -13.94 -7.18
N ALA A 95 -10.36 -12.65 -6.81
CA ALA A 95 -9.59 -12.15 -5.68
C ALA A 95 -9.99 -12.87 -4.37
N PRO A 96 -9.02 -13.27 -3.53
CA PRO A 96 -9.34 -13.93 -2.26
C PRO A 96 -10.03 -12.92 -1.33
N LEU A 97 -11.21 -13.26 -0.81
CA LEU A 97 -12.05 -12.36 -0.01
C LEU A 97 -12.12 -12.81 1.46
N LYS A 98 -12.11 -11.85 2.40
CA LYS A 98 -12.35 -12.12 3.83
C LYS A 98 -13.79 -12.58 4.09
N TYR A 99 -14.74 -12.01 3.36
CA TYR A 99 -16.17 -12.30 3.45
C TYR A 99 -16.87 -12.00 2.13
N SER A 100 -18.02 -12.64 1.90
CA SER A 100 -18.85 -12.39 0.72
C SER A 100 -19.52 -11.01 0.76
N GLY A 101 -19.91 -10.49 -0.41
CA GLY A 101 -20.74 -9.29 -0.53
C GLY A 101 -19.98 -7.99 -0.77
N LEU A 102 -18.68 -8.07 -1.07
CA LEU A 102 -17.91 -6.98 -1.66
C LEU A 102 -18.35 -6.76 -3.11
N SER A 103 -18.53 -5.50 -3.50
CA SER A 103 -18.68 -5.10 -4.90
C SER A 103 -17.33 -5.16 -5.63
N TYR A 104 -17.35 -5.23 -6.96
CA TYR A 104 -16.12 -5.22 -7.77
C TYR A 104 -15.27 -3.96 -7.53
N THR A 105 -15.90 -2.82 -7.28
CA THR A 105 -15.18 -1.58 -6.92
C THR A 105 -14.47 -1.74 -5.59
N GLU A 106 -15.16 -2.23 -4.56
CA GLU A 106 -14.57 -2.44 -3.23
C GLU A 106 -13.41 -3.44 -3.29
N ILE A 107 -13.50 -4.51 -4.10
CA ILE A 107 -12.40 -5.45 -4.31
C ILE A 107 -11.20 -4.73 -4.93
N TRP A 108 -11.44 -3.92 -5.96
CA TRP A 108 -10.39 -3.26 -6.74
C TRP A 108 -9.61 -2.20 -5.94
N ILE A 109 -10.30 -1.41 -5.12
CA ILE A 109 -9.69 -0.29 -4.37
C ILE A 109 -9.45 -0.59 -2.88
N SER A 110 -9.70 -1.83 -2.44
CA SER A 110 -9.46 -2.25 -1.05
C SER A 110 -8.01 -2.02 -0.66
N GLU A 111 -7.77 -1.41 0.51
CA GLU A 111 -6.44 -1.23 1.12
C GLU A 111 -6.24 -2.23 2.27
N ALA A 112 -6.81 -3.44 2.15
CA ALA A 112 -6.53 -4.54 3.05
C ALA A 112 -5.03 -4.87 3.07
N GLN A 113 -4.52 -5.14 4.27
CA GLN A 113 -3.09 -5.24 4.55
C GLN A 113 -2.49 -6.60 4.17
N GLU A 114 -1.15 -6.70 4.28
CA GLU A 114 -0.33 -7.89 4.01
C GLU A 114 -0.51 -8.52 2.62
N ARG A 115 -0.80 -7.69 1.61
CA ARG A 115 -0.99 -8.14 0.22
C ARG A 115 0.13 -7.64 -0.67
N MET A 116 0.56 -8.51 -1.57
CA MET A 116 1.47 -8.18 -2.65
C MET A 116 0.91 -8.70 -3.98
N VAL A 117 1.30 -8.05 -5.08
CA VAL A 117 1.00 -8.50 -6.44
C VAL A 117 2.30 -8.92 -7.10
N PHE A 118 2.33 -10.13 -7.64
CA PHE A 118 3.45 -10.69 -8.38
C PHE A 118 3.09 -10.82 -9.87
N ALA A 119 4.07 -10.58 -10.73
CA ALA A 119 4.06 -10.98 -12.13
C ALA A 119 4.79 -12.33 -12.25
N VAL A 120 4.03 -13.40 -12.46
CA VAL A 120 4.55 -14.78 -12.47
C VAL A 120 4.40 -15.39 -13.86
N GLY A 121 5.49 -15.92 -14.42
CA GLY A 121 5.46 -16.60 -15.71
C GLY A 121 4.62 -17.88 -15.66
N PRO A 122 3.89 -18.25 -16.74
CA PRO A 122 3.14 -19.51 -16.77
C PRO A 122 3.98 -20.76 -16.50
N GLU A 123 5.26 -20.72 -16.89
CA GLU A 123 6.23 -21.79 -16.69
C GLU A 123 6.72 -21.95 -15.25
N THR A 124 6.72 -20.87 -14.46
CA THR A 124 7.13 -20.90 -13.04
C THR A 124 5.96 -20.95 -12.07
N TRP A 125 4.72 -20.78 -12.56
CA TRP A 125 3.52 -20.70 -11.73
C TRP A 125 3.35 -21.87 -10.76
N GLU A 126 3.47 -23.11 -11.24
CA GLU A 126 3.26 -24.29 -10.39
C GLU A 126 4.27 -24.34 -9.24
N GLU A 127 5.55 -24.04 -9.52
CA GLU A 127 6.59 -23.99 -8.49
C GLU A 127 6.38 -22.82 -7.51
N PHE A 128 6.00 -21.64 -8.02
CA PHE A 128 5.68 -20.48 -7.20
C PHE A 128 4.50 -20.77 -6.25
N ARG A 129 3.43 -21.38 -6.78
CA ARG A 129 2.25 -21.75 -5.99
C ARG A 129 2.60 -22.77 -4.91
N ASP A 130 3.41 -23.77 -5.24
CA ASP A 130 3.80 -24.82 -4.30
C ASP A 130 4.70 -24.27 -3.18
N LEU A 131 5.58 -23.29 -3.48
CA LEU A 131 6.35 -22.56 -2.47
C LEU A 131 5.45 -21.73 -1.55
N CYS A 132 4.48 -20.98 -2.10
CA CYS A 132 3.51 -20.26 -1.29
C CYS A 132 2.76 -21.23 -0.35
N ALA A 133 2.33 -22.38 -0.87
CA ALA A 133 1.61 -23.39 -0.11
C ALA A 133 2.46 -24.03 1.00
N SER A 134 3.78 -24.22 0.79
CA SER A 134 4.66 -24.79 1.83
C SER A 134 4.80 -23.88 3.05
N GLU A 135 4.70 -22.57 2.87
CA GLU A 135 4.72 -21.57 3.94
C GLU A 135 3.30 -21.17 4.43
N GLY A 136 2.25 -21.83 3.92
CA GLY A 136 0.87 -21.53 4.31
C GLY A 136 0.36 -20.17 3.80
N VAL A 137 0.97 -19.63 2.75
CA VAL A 137 0.61 -18.36 2.12
C VAL A 137 -0.35 -18.61 0.96
N GLU A 138 -1.50 -17.92 0.95
CA GLU A 138 -2.46 -17.99 -0.14
C GLU A 138 -1.93 -17.21 -1.37
N ALA A 139 -1.94 -17.85 -2.54
CA ALA A 139 -1.57 -17.24 -3.81
C ALA A 139 -2.67 -17.51 -4.85
N CYS A 140 -3.18 -16.45 -5.48
CA CYS A 140 -4.31 -16.53 -6.40
C CYS A 140 -4.02 -15.75 -7.68
N ILE A 141 -4.21 -16.40 -8.83
CA ILE A 141 -4.19 -15.71 -10.13
C ILE A 141 -5.47 -14.87 -10.24
N ILE A 142 -5.30 -13.54 -10.22
CA ILE A 142 -6.39 -12.56 -10.36
C ILE A 142 -6.38 -11.87 -11.71
N GLY A 143 -5.49 -12.24 -12.64
CA GLY A 143 -5.44 -11.63 -13.96
C GLY A 143 -4.23 -12.05 -14.77
N GLN A 144 -3.99 -11.32 -15.85
CA GLN A 144 -2.83 -11.48 -16.73
C GLN A 144 -2.37 -10.12 -17.25
N PHE A 145 -1.06 -9.89 -17.26
CA PHE A 145 -0.48 -8.75 -17.96
C PHE A 145 -0.59 -8.98 -19.47
N THR A 146 -1.03 -7.97 -20.20
CA THR A 146 -1.27 -8.08 -21.64
C THR A 146 -0.13 -7.40 -22.40
N GLY A 147 -0.29 -7.26 -23.72
CA GLY A 147 0.56 -6.37 -24.54
C GLY A 147 -0.29 -5.29 -25.22
N THR A 148 -1.49 -5.04 -24.70
CA THR A 148 -2.49 -4.17 -25.35
C THR A 148 -2.43 -2.72 -24.88
N GLN A 149 -1.68 -2.44 -23.81
CA GLN A 149 -1.67 -1.14 -23.12
C GLN A 149 -3.06 -0.66 -22.68
N GLN A 150 -3.97 -1.62 -22.47
CA GLN A 150 -5.32 -1.39 -21.91
C GLN A 150 -5.40 -2.03 -20.53
N LEU A 151 -6.05 -1.33 -19.60
CA LEU A 151 -6.54 -1.90 -18.36
C LEU A 151 -7.99 -2.36 -18.57
N VAL A 152 -8.21 -3.67 -18.52
CA VAL A 152 -9.52 -4.30 -18.61
C VAL A 152 -9.86 -4.96 -17.27
N LEU A 153 -10.98 -4.57 -16.67
CA LEU A 153 -11.50 -5.15 -15.44
C LEU A 153 -12.73 -5.99 -15.75
N LYS A 154 -12.73 -7.23 -15.29
CA LYS A 154 -13.85 -8.17 -15.42
C LYS A 154 -14.35 -8.60 -14.04
N TYR A 155 -15.65 -8.86 -13.96
CA TYR A 155 -16.27 -9.50 -12.81
C TYR A 155 -17.24 -10.57 -13.31
N GLY A 156 -16.84 -11.84 -13.20
CA GLY A 156 -17.46 -12.94 -13.92
C GLY A 156 -17.32 -12.72 -15.44
N ASP A 157 -18.42 -12.86 -16.17
CA ASP A 157 -18.44 -12.67 -17.63
C ASP A 157 -18.56 -11.20 -18.08
N ASN A 158 -18.67 -10.26 -17.13
CA ASN A 158 -18.93 -8.85 -17.46
C ASN A 158 -17.65 -8.02 -17.43
N GLU A 159 -17.45 -7.20 -18.46
CA GLU A 159 -16.47 -6.10 -18.44
C GLU A 159 -17.04 -4.95 -17.61
N VAL A 160 -16.35 -4.60 -16.51
CA VAL A 160 -16.76 -3.56 -15.56
C VAL A 160 -15.86 -2.32 -15.62
N GLY A 161 -14.76 -2.39 -16.38
CA GLY A 161 -13.88 -1.26 -16.63
C GLY A 161 -12.97 -1.54 -17.83
N ASN A 162 -12.72 -0.51 -18.64
CA ASN A 162 -11.86 -0.59 -19.81
C ASN A 162 -11.30 0.80 -20.11
N LEU A 163 -10.00 0.98 -19.93
CA LEU A 163 -9.34 2.26 -20.11
C LEU A 163 -7.90 2.10 -20.64
N PRO A 164 -7.43 3.02 -21.49
CA PRO A 164 -6.02 3.03 -21.89
C PRO A 164 -5.11 3.34 -20.71
N MET A 165 -3.97 2.63 -20.58
CA MET A 165 -2.99 2.90 -19.52
C MET A 165 -2.46 4.35 -19.58
N SER A 166 -2.30 4.91 -20.78
CA SER A 166 -1.89 6.31 -20.94
C SER A 166 -2.90 7.31 -20.38
N LEU A 167 -4.19 7.01 -20.42
CA LEU A 167 -5.20 7.86 -19.79
C LEU A 167 -5.13 7.76 -18.26
N LEU A 168 -4.82 6.57 -17.73
CA LEU A 168 -4.67 6.36 -16.29
C LEU A 168 -3.51 7.17 -15.71
N HIS A 169 -2.36 7.13 -16.39
CA HIS A 169 -1.10 7.70 -15.90
C HIS A 169 -0.91 9.17 -16.32
N ASP A 170 -1.27 9.53 -17.55
CA ASP A 170 -1.04 10.88 -18.10
C ASP A 170 -2.32 11.73 -18.23
N GLY A 171 -3.48 11.19 -17.84
CA GLY A 171 -4.77 11.86 -18.04
C GLY A 171 -5.01 13.09 -17.15
N ARG A 172 -4.24 13.26 -16.08
CA ARG A 172 -4.40 14.37 -15.14
C ARG A 172 -3.48 15.54 -15.51
N PRO A 173 -4.05 16.74 -15.81
CA PRO A 173 -3.23 17.92 -16.06
C PRO A 173 -2.38 18.31 -14.84
N PRO A 174 -1.12 18.76 -15.05
CA PRO A 174 -0.26 19.21 -13.95
C PRO A 174 -0.84 20.45 -13.27
N VAL A 175 -0.82 20.46 -11.94
CA VAL A 175 -1.24 21.62 -11.14
C VAL A 175 -0.04 22.53 -10.93
N VAL A 176 -0.03 23.70 -11.57
CA VAL A 176 1.00 24.73 -11.36
C VAL A 176 0.56 25.64 -10.21
N ARG A 177 1.40 25.80 -9.19
CA ARG A 177 1.15 26.68 -8.03
C ARG A 177 2.27 27.70 -7.89
N GLU A 178 1.90 28.95 -7.62
CA GLU A 178 2.84 29.99 -7.20
C GLU A 178 2.96 29.98 -5.68
N ALA A 179 4.18 29.89 -5.16
CA ALA A 179 4.46 29.93 -3.74
C ALA A 179 5.34 31.14 -3.41
N VAL A 180 4.99 31.86 -2.36
CA VAL A 180 5.79 32.96 -1.82
C VAL A 180 6.37 32.50 -0.48
N PHE A 181 7.69 32.36 -0.42
CA PHE A 181 8.37 32.11 0.86
C PHE A 181 8.59 33.44 1.58
N THR A 182 7.95 33.58 2.74
CA THR A 182 8.26 34.67 3.68
C THR A 182 9.12 34.09 4.80
N PRO A 183 10.43 34.41 4.87
CA PRO A 183 11.25 33.92 5.95
C PRO A 183 10.71 34.44 7.28
N PRO A 184 10.59 33.59 8.31
CA PRO A 184 10.30 34.09 9.65
C PRO A 184 11.41 35.05 10.07
N ALA A 185 11.06 36.07 10.85
CA ALA A 185 12.05 37.00 11.38
C ALA A 185 13.15 36.22 12.11
N ALA A 186 14.41 36.53 11.82
CA ALA A 186 15.53 35.92 12.51
C ALA A 186 15.38 36.20 14.02
N SER A 187 15.17 35.15 14.80
CA SER A 187 15.25 35.28 16.26
C SER A 187 16.74 35.27 16.61
N THR A 188 17.22 36.37 17.21
CA THR A 188 18.54 36.35 17.82
C THR A 188 18.45 35.49 19.07
N PHE A 189 19.23 34.41 19.12
CA PHE A 189 19.40 33.67 20.36
C PHE A 189 19.85 34.65 21.44
N THR A 190 19.02 34.81 22.46
CA THR A 190 19.35 35.63 23.62
C THR A 190 19.80 34.67 24.69
N GLU A 191 21.08 34.75 25.05
CA GLU A 191 21.61 33.92 26.12
C GLU A 191 20.83 34.23 27.41
N PRO A 192 20.23 33.21 28.06
CA PRO A 192 19.53 33.44 29.31
C PRO A 192 20.53 33.94 30.38
N PRO A 193 20.09 34.81 31.31
CA PRO A 193 20.99 35.33 32.33
C PRO A 193 21.60 34.20 33.15
N ALA A 194 22.88 34.36 33.53
CA ALA A 194 23.58 33.43 34.38
C ALA A 194 22.82 33.18 35.69
N ARG A 195 22.74 31.92 36.10
CA ARG A 195 22.09 31.51 37.34
C ARG A 195 23.13 30.95 38.30
N GLU A 196 22.91 31.14 39.60
CA GLU A 196 23.77 30.52 40.62
C GLU A 196 23.61 28.99 40.67
N ALA A 197 22.44 28.47 40.25
CA ALA A 197 22.16 27.04 40.15
C ALA A 197 21.27 26.71 38.95
N TYR A 198 21.45 25.52 38.37
CA TYR A 198 20.74 25.05 37.18
C TYR A 198 19.92 23.78 37.42
N ASP A 199 19.90 23.24 38.63
CA ASP A 199 19.26 21.96 38.97
C ASP A 199 17.81 21.89 38.49
N ASP A 200 16.99 22.89 38.80
CA ASP A 200 15.58 22.95 38.36
C ASP A 200 15.42 23.04 36.84
N VAL A 201 16.34 23.74 36.16
CA VAL A 201 16.32 23.89 34.69
C VAL A 201 16.70 22.58 34.03
N LEU A 202 17.75 21.93 34.55
CA LEU A 202 18.20 20.62 34.09
C LEU A 202 17.10 19.57 34.31
N LEU A 203 16.46 19.54 35.48
CA LEU A 203 15.36 18.63 35.76
C LEU A 203 14.16 18.86 34.85
N LYS A 204 13.81 20.12 34.53
CA LYS A 204 12.76 20.44 33.55
C LYS A 204 13.10 19.96 32.14
N ILE A 205 14.35 20.15 31.72
CA ILE A 205 14.82 19.68 30.41
C ILE A 205 14.77 18.14 30.39
N LEU A 206 15.34 17.47 31.39
CA LEU A 206 15.33 16.01 31.49
C LEU A 206 13.92 15.42 31.62
N GLY A 207 12.97 16.18 32.19
CA GLY A 207 11.56 15.79 32.28
C GLY A 207 10.72 16.09 31.03
N SER A 208 11.26 16.81 30.04
CA SER A 208 10.55 17.08 28.78
C SER A 208 10.40 15.81 27.96
N LEU A 209 9.21 15.53 27.41
CA LEU A 209 8.97 14.37 26.54
C LEU A 209 9.90 14.34 25.32
N ASN A 210 10.38 15.50 24.87
CA ASN A 210 11.35 15.60 23.77
C ASN A 210 12.75 15.08 24.17
N VAL A 211 13.13 15.15 25.45
CA VAL A 211 14.51 14.90 25.91
C VAL A 211 14.63 13.68 26.82
N CYS A 212 13.61 13.40 27.64
CA CYS A 212 13.62 12.32 28.62
C CYS A 212 13.98 10.96 28.00
N SER A 213 14.35 10.00 28.86
CA SER A 213 14.58 8.62 28.42
C SER A 213 13.42 8.13 27.56
N LYS A 214 13.76 7.45 26.46
CA LYS A 214 12.80 6.80 25.57
C LYS A 214 12.67 5.31 25.89
N GLU A 215 13.15 4.87 27.05
CA GLU A 215 13.11 3.48 27.49
C GLU A 215 11.69 2.89 27.40
N SER A 216 10.66 3.64 27.82
CA SER A 216 9.26 3.19 27.78
C SER A 216 8.67 3.01 26.37
N ILE A 217 9.38 3.48 25.34
CA ILE A 217 8.99 3.28 23.93
C ILE A 217 9.78 2.10 23.33
N ILE A 218 11.00 1.87 23.81
CA ILE A 218 11.95 0.91 23.23
C ILE A 218 11.84 -0.48 23.87
N ARG A 219 11.60 -0.55 25.18
CA ARG A 219 11.57 -1.79 25.99
C ARG A 219 10.21 -2.00 26.61
#